data_AF-A0A0H5Q6M5-F1
#
_entry.id   AF-A0A0H5Q6M5-F1
#
_cell.length_a   1.000
_cell.length_b   1.000
_cell.length_c   1.000
_cell.angle_alpha   90.00
_cell.angle_beta   90.00
_cell.angle_gamma   90.00
#
_symmetry.space_group_name_H-M   'P 1'
#
loop_
_entity.id
_entity.type
_entity.pdbx_description
1 polymer ?
#
loop_
_entity_poly.entity_id
_entity_poly.type
_entity_poly.pdbx_seq_one_letter_code
_entity_poly.pdbx_strand_id
1 'polypeptide(L)' 'MPFRSSGTTPDYISSPDMAAFTIGRVVIASLATGRPFTESCLLTQLAQIAAGDTKHIPAGVNAQMASGALQYLARVGGGL' A
#
# COMPACT_ATOMS: atom_id res chain seq x y z
N MET A 1 18.47 28.89 17.23
CA MET A 1 17.75 27.64 16.90
C MET A 1 17.36 27.67 15.43
N PRO A 2 17.84 26.77 14.56
CA PRO A 2 17.22 26.56 13.25
C PRO A 2 16.43 25.25 13.23
N PHE A 3 15.23 25.35 12.66
CA PHE A 3 14.29 24.25 12.42
C PHE A 3 14.96 23.14 11.60
N ARG A 4 14.89 21.90 12.11
CA ARG A 4 15.21 20.70 11.32
C ARG A 4 14.22 20.60 10.17
N SER A 5 14.71 20.80 8.95
CA SER A 5 14.01 20.34 7.75
C SER A 5 14.02 18.81 7.75
N SER A 6 12.91 18.22 8.17
CA SER A 6 12.65 16.78 8.11
C SER A 6 12.54 16.35 6.65
N GLY A 7 13.69 16.12 6.01
CA GLY A 7 13.75 15.26 4.84
C GLY A 7 13.45 13.83 5.27
N THR A 8 12.17 13.48 5.37
CA THR A 8 11.74 12.15 5.82
C THR A 8 10.66 11.57 4.91
N THR A 9 10.90 11.64 3.61
CA THR A 9 10.16 10.87 2.60
C THR A 9 10.42 9.35 2.65
N PRO A 10 11.57 8.79 3.10
CA PRO A 10 11.74 7.34 3.17
C PRO A 10 11.02 6.66 4.35
N ASP A 11 10.92 7.27 5.55
CA ASP A 11 10.27 6.60 6.70
C ASP A 11 8.76 6.45 6.54
N TYR A 12 8.10 7.37 5.83
CA TYR A 12 6.65 7.27 5.61
C TYR A 12 6.29 6.02 4.81
N ILE A 13 7.09 5.64 3.81
CA ILE A 13 6.87 4.45 2.97
C ILE A 13 7.06 3.13 3.77
N SER A 14 7.66 3.18 4.96
CA SER A 14 7.80 2.03 5.85
C SER A 14 6.92 2.12 7.10
N SER A 15 6.06 3.13 7.20
CA SER A 15 5.18 3.34 8.36
C SER A 15 3.92 2.47 8.30
N PRO A 16 3.41 2.00 9.47
CA PRO A 16 2.15 1.26 9.55
C PRO A 16 0.96 2.10 9.06
N ASP A 17 0.97 3.42 9.29
CA ASP A 17 -0.09 4.33 8.83
C ASP A 17 -0.16 4.39 7.29
N MET A 18 0.99 4.43 6.61
CA MET A 18 1.05 4.39 5.14
C MET A 18 0.54 3.04 4.62
N ALA A 19 0.96 1.93 5.24
CA ALA A 19 0.48 0.60 4.86
C ALA A 19 -1.05 0.50 5.02
N ALA A 20 -1.60 0.96 6.15
CA ALA A 20 -3.04 0.98 6.40
C ALA A 20 -3.79 1.86 5.39
N PHE A 21 -3.28 3.05 5.08
CA PHE A 21 -3.85 3.93 4.06
C PHE A 21 -3.88 3.25 2.69
N THR A 22 -2.75 2.67 2.28
CA THR A 22 -2.59 2.05 0.97
C THR A 22 -3.50 0.83 0.81
N ILE A 23 -3.52 -0.05 1.82
CA ILE A 23 -4.40 -1.21 1.86
C ILE A 23 -5.87 -0.74 1.81
N GLY A 24 -6.25 0.23 2.64
CA GLY A 24 -7.62 0.76 2.68
C GLY A 24 -8.07 1.29 1.32
N ARG A 25 -7.23 2.04 0.60
CA ARG A 25 -7.56 2.54 -0.74
C ARG A 25 -7.75 1.42 -1.76
N VAL A 26 -6.92 0.38 -1.73
CA VAL A 26 -7.04 -0.78 -2.62
C VAL A 26 -8.28 -1.61 -2.30
N VAL A 27 -8.58 -1.83 -1.02
CA VAL A 27 -9.77 -2.55 -0.56
C VAL A 27 -11.04 -1.80 -0.99
N ILE A 28 -11.12 -0.49 -0.74
CA ILE A 28 -12.28 0.34 -1.12
C ILE A 28 -12.48 0.32 -2.64
N ALA A 29 -11.40 0.48 -3.41
CA ALA A 29 -11.46 0.40 -4.88
C ALA A 29 -11.95 -0.97 -5.36
N SER A 30 -11.53 -2.05 -4.69
CA SER A 30 -11.95 -3.40 -5.02
C SER A 30 -13.42 -3.65 -4.67
N LEU A 31 -13.87 -3.20 -3.50
CA LEU A 31 -15.27 -3.31 -3.07
C LEU A 31 -16.21 -2.53 -3.99
N ALA A 32 -15.75 -1.40 -4.54
CA ALA A 32 -16.52 -0.63 -5.52
C ALA A 32 -16.80 -1.41 -6.82
N THR A 33 -16.04 -2.48 -7.11
CA THR A 33 -16.31 -3.36 -8.28
C THR A 33 -17.42 -4.38 -8.03
N GLY A 34 -17.95 -4.47 -6.81
CA GLY A 34 -19.00 -5.43 -6.43
C GLY A 34 -18.56 -6.90 -6.41
N ARG A 35 -17.26 -7.17 -6.53
CA ARG A 35 -16.70 -8.53 -6.51
C ARG A 35 -16.32 -8.94 -5.08
N PRO A 36 -16.41 -10.24 -4.75
CA PRO A 36 -15.91 -10.75 -3.48
C PRO A 36 -14.41 -10.45 -3.35
N PHE A 37 -14.04 -9.83 -2.24
CA PHE A 37 -12.67 -9.42 -1.95
C PHE A 37 -12.01 -10.44 -1.03
N THR A 38 -10.90 -11.03 -1.48
CA THR A 38 -10.10 -11.98 -0.71
C THR A 38 -8.70 -11.42 -0.46
N GLU A 39 -8.01 -11.96 0.55
CA GLU A 39 -6.61 -11.61 0.84
C GLU A 39 -5.69 -11.83 -0.38
N SER A 40 -5.86 -12.94 -1.10
CA SER A 40 -5.09 -13.20 -2.33
C SER A 40 -5.34 -12.15 -3.42
N CYS A 41 -6.55 -11.59 -3.47
CA CYS A 41 -6.90 -10.50 -4.39
C CYS A 41 -6.20 -9.19 -3.98
N LEU A 42 -6.14 -8.88 -2.68
CA LEU A 42 -5.40 -7.74 -2.15
C LEU A 42 -3.91 -7.82 -2.52
N LEU A 43 -3.28 -8.96 -2.25
CA LEU A 43 -1.85 -9.17 -2.52
C LEU A 43 -1.55 -9.07 -4.00
N THR A 44 -2.40 -9.66 -4.85
CA THR A 44 -2.26 -9.58 -6.32
C THR A 44 -2.37 -8.15 -6.82
N GLN A 45 -3.35 -7.37 -6.33
CA GLN A 45 -3.51 -5.98 -6.74
C GLN A 45 -2.35 -5.11 -6.27
N LEU A 46 -1.89 -5.27 -5.02
CA LEU A 46 -0.72 -4.55 -4.53
C LEU A 46 0.54 -4.90 -5.35
N ALA A 47 0.71 -6.16 -5.74
CA ALA A 47 1.83 -6.59 -6.59
C ALA A 47 1.75 -6.00 -8.00
N GLN A 48 0.56 -5.93 -8.59
CA GLN A 48 0.34 -5.27 -9.89
C GLN A 48 0.66 -3.77 -9.83
N ILE A 49 0.19 -3.07 -8.79
CA ILE A 49 0.47 -1.65 -8.58
C ILE A 49 1.97 -1.42 -8.35
N ALA A 50 2.62 -2.27 -7.56
CA ALA A 50 4.06 -2.23 -7.32
C ALA A 50 4.87 -2.48 -8.61
N ALA A 51 4.40 -3.36 -9.49
CA ALA A 51 4.98 -3.61 -10.81
C ALA A 51 4.75 -2.48 -11.82
N GLY A 52 3.98 -1.44 -11.45
CA GLY A 52 3.70 -0.30 -12.31
C GLY A 52 2.50 -0.49 -13.25
N ASP A 53 1.62 -1.46 -12.98
CA ASP A 53 0.34 -1.55 -13.71
C ASP A 53 -0.57 -0.39 -13.29
N THR A 54 -0.71 0.59 -14.18
CA THR A 54 -1.45 1.83 -13.93
C THR A 54 -2.94 1.73 -14.24
N LYS A 55 -3.44 0.59 -14.74
CA LYS A 55 -4.82 0.50 -15.24
C LYS A 55 -5.87 0.74 -14.16
N HIS A 56 -5.58 0.41 -12.91
CA HIS A 56 -6.50 0.57 -11.77
C HIS A 56 -5.78 1.03 -10.49
N ILE A 57 -4.92 2.03 -10.59
CA ILE A 57 -4.30 2.60 -9.39
C ILE A 57 -5.34 3.49 -8.66
N PRO A 58 -5.66 3.19 -7.38
CA PRO A 58 -6.51 4.07 -6.58
C PRO A 58 -5.86 5.45 -6.45
N ALA A 59 -6.65 6.52 -6.56
CA ALA A 59 -6.10 7.88 -6.42
C ALA A 59 -5.35 8.05 -5.09
N GLY A 60 -4.15 8.63 -5.13
CA GLY A 60 -3.30 8.83 -3.96
C GLY A 60 -2.42 7.63 -3.56
N VAL A 61 -2.49 6.51 -4.28
CA VAL A 61 -1.55 5.38 -4.13
C VAL A 61 -0.53 5.42 -5.25
N ASN A 62 0.73 5.06 -4.96
CA ASN A 62 1.77 4.87 -5.96
C ASN A 62 2.45 3.49 -5.81
N ALA A 63 3.30 3.12 -6.77
CA ALA A 63 3.99 1.83 -6.79
C ALA A 63 4.88 1.59 -5.55
N GLN A 64 5.51 2.64 -5.01
CA GLN A 64 6.34 2.54 -3.81
C GLN A 64 5.51 2.28 -2.55
N MET A 65 4.35 2.93 -2.42
CA MET A 65 3.40 2.70 -1.34
C MET A 65 2.85 1.27 -1.37
N ALA A 66 2.50 0.77 -2.57
CA ALA A 66 2.06 -0.61 -2.72
C ALA A 66 3.17 -1.62 -2.36
N SER A 67 4.41 -1.35 -2.76
CA SER A 67 5.58 -2.16 -2.36
C SER A 67 5.78 -2.15 -0.85
N GLY A 68 5.68 -0.98 -0.20
CA GLY A 68 5.78 -0.84 1.25
C GLY A 68 4.66 -1.59 1.99
N ALA A 69 3.43 -1.52 1.49
CA ALA A 69 2.30 -2.27 2.03
C ALA A 69 2.50 -3.79 1.92
N LEU A 70 3.04 -4.30 0.80
CA LEU A 70 3.40 -5.72 0.66
C LEU A 70 4.46 -6.15 1.67
N GLN A 71 5.50 -5.34 1.85
CA GLN A 71 6.55 -5.63 2.83
C GLN A 71 6.00 -5.63 4.26
N TYR A 72 5.09 -4.71 4.57
CA TYR A 72 4.40 -4.67 5.86
C TYR A 72 3.56 -5.93 6.08
N LEU A 73 2.75 -6.34 5.09
CA LEU A 73 1.96 -7.56 5.17
C LEU A 73 2.84 -8.81 5.29
N ALA A 74 3.96 -8.90 4.58
CA ALA A 74 4.90 -10.00 4.73
C ALA A 74 5.53 -10.05 6.14
N ARG A 75 5.83 -8.89 6.73
CA ARG A 75 6.40 -8.77 8.08
C ARG A 75 5.40 -9.16 9.18
N VAL A 76 4.12 -8.81 9.00
CA VAL A 76 3.08 -9.06 10.01
C VAL A 76 2.43 -10.44 9.82
N GLY A 77 2.32 -10.91 8.57
CA GLY A 77 1.77 -12.23 8.22
C GLY A 77 2.75 -13.40 8.36
N GLY A 78 4.06 -13.15 8.37
CA GLY A 78 5.10 -14.17 8.56
C GLY A 78 5.37 -14.56 10.03
N GLY A 79 4.51 -14.17 10.97
CA GLY A 79 4.67 -14.39 12.41
C GLY A 79 3.72 -15.45 12.99
N LEU A 80 3.54 -16.57 12.31
CA LEU A 80 2.85 -17.77 12.82
C LEU A 80 3.79 -18.97 12.79
#